data_AF-A0A969LJA1-F1
#
_entry.id   AF-A0A969LJA1-F1
#
_cell.length_a   1.000
_cell.length_b   1.000
_cell.length_c   1.000
_cell.angle_alpha   90.00
_cell.angle_beta   90.00
_cell.angle_gamma   90.00
#
_symmetry.space_group_name_H-M   'P 1'
#
loop_
_entity.id
_entity.type
_entity.pdbx_description
1 polymer ?
#
loop_
_entity_poly.entity_id
_entity_poly.type
_entity_poly.pdbx_seq_one_letter_code
_entity_poly.pdbx_strand_id
1 'polypeptide(L)'
;MEPVGLPVWDIILLPRWITGIFHPIAVLIITAGGIHGTVGAATVSTRHYYENVAVFSFSSDAKLEWTNFIRKTQYEDNSDVTLSYQLFNTGGELHFLFNQLERRSLLLNDQSVGPDGQIKRNPTLRNLDKGYEFMPRFGKQTGARQLVIPCMTRNYICFAKLDF
;
A
#
# COMPACT_ATOMS: atom_id res chain seq x y z
N MET A 1 -13.97 -18.25 -13.04
CA MET A 1 -14.79 -17.12 -12.56
C MET A 1 -13.80 -16.04 -12.14
N GLU A 2 -13.74 -14.92 -12.85
CA GLU A 2 -12.76 -13.86 -12.61
C GLU A 2 -12.98 -13.19 -11.24
N PRO A 3 -11.91 -12.74 -10.55
CA PRO A 3 -12.05 -11.93 -9.35
C PRO A 3 -12.81 -10.63 -9.66
N VAL A 4 -13.99 -10.48 -9.07
CA VAL A 4 -14.79 -9.24 -9.15
C VAL A 4 -14.33 -8.32 -8.03
N GLY A 5 -13.34 -7.48 -8.30
CA GLY A 5 -13.02 -6.34 -7.44
C GLY A 5 -12.61 -5.14 -8.28
N LEU A 6 -13.13 -3.98 -7.90
CA LEU A 6 -12.84 -2.75 -8.63
C LEU A 6 -11.36 -2.41 -8.43
N PRO A 7 -10.61 -2.12 -9.51
CA PRO A 7 -9.26 -1.59 -9.37
C PRO A 7 -9.32 -0.26 -8.60
N VAL A 8 -8.43 -0.10 -7.61
CA VAL A 8 -8.23 1.18 -6.94
C VAL A 8 -7.29 1.99 -7.82
N TRP A 9 -7.71 3.21 -8.15
CA TRP A 9 -6.97 4.16 -8.97
C TRP A 9 -6.55 5.32 -8.09
N ASP A 10 -5.25 5.39 -7.77
CA ASP A 10 -4.68 6.56 -7.12
C ASP A 10 -3.87 7.35 -8.15
N ILE A 11 -4.26 8.60 -8.40
CA ILE A 11 -3.48 9.56 -9.20
C ILE A 11 -2.81 10.52 -8.25
N ILE A 12 -1.49 10.62 -8.32
CA ILE A 12 -0.73 11.52 -7.46
C ILE A 12 0.14 12.41 -8.31
N LEU A 13 0.00 13.71 -8.08
CA LEU A 13 0.84 14.74 -8.65
C LEU A 13 1.94 15.05 -7.64
N LEU A 14 3.17 14.68 -7.96
CA LEU A 14 4.32 14.98 -7.10
C LEU A 14 4.96 16.31 -7.50
N PRO A 15 5.04 17.29 -6.58
CA PRO A 15 5.83 18.49 -6.81
C PRO A 15 7.31 18.21 -6.56
N ARG A 16 8.18 18.28 -7.59
CA ARG A 16 9.64 18.29 -7.39
C ARG A 16 10.08 19.70 -6.95
N TRP A 17 10.63 19.82 -5.74
CA TRP A 17 11.33 21.02 -5.29
C TRP A 17 12.84 20.74 -5.22
N ILE A 18 13.56 20.96 -6.32
CA ILE A 18 14.99 21.31 -6.43
C ILE A 18 15.19 21.73 -7.89
N THR A 19 15.69 22.97 -8.11
CA THR A 19 16.01 23.65 -9.40
C THR A 19 14.93 24.44 -10.18
N GLY A 20 13.91 25.02 -9.53
CA GLY A 20 13.24 26.22 -10.07
C GLY A 20 12.48 26.10 -11.40
N ILE A 21 12.21 24.89 -11.90
CA ILE A 21 11.31 24.66 -13.04
C ILE A 21 10.28 23.62 -12.63
N PHE A 22 9.02 24.04 -12.53
CA PHE A 22 7.88 23.20 -12.21
C PHE A 22 7.64 22.19 -13.36
N HIS A 23 8.04 20.94 -13.16
CA HIS A 23 7.56 19.83 -14.00
C HIS A 23 6.77 18.88 -13.09
N PRO A 24 5.43 18.83 -13.21
CA PRO A 24 4.64 17.86 -12.46
C PRO A 24 4.97 16.46 -12.96
N ILE A 25 5.39 15.56 -12.07
CA ILE A 25 5.37 14.13 -12.34
C ILE A 25 3.99 13.64 -11.95
N ALA A 26 3.26 13.12 -12.92
CA ALA A 26 2.03 12.38 -12.66
C ALA A 26 2.41 10.92 -12.43
N VAL A 27 2.05 10.39 -11.27
CA VAL A 27 2.18 8.97 -10.95
C VAL A 27 0.79 8.36 -10.94
N LEU A 28 0.58 7.37 -11.80
CA LEU A 28 -0.62 6.54 -11.78
C LEU A 28 -0.31 5.25 -11.02
N ILE A 29 -1.15 4.95 -10.04
CA ILE A 29 -1.03 3.76 -9.21
C ILE A 29 -2.30 2.94 -9.36
N ILE A 30 -2.13 1.66 -9.67
CA ILE A 30 -3.23 0.72 -9.88
C ILE A 30 -3.00 -0.49 -8.99
N THR A 31 -4.00 -0.88 -8.21
CA THR A 31 -4.09 -2.21 -7.61
C THR A 31 -5.41 -2.85 -7.99
N ALA A 32 -5.38 -4.14 -8.36
CA ALA A 32 -6.58 -4.94 -8.48
C ALA A 32 -6.86 -5.65 -7.15
N GLY A 33 -8.14 -5.77 -6.80
CA GLY A 33 -8.61 -6.61 -5.70
C GLY A 33 -9.65 -7.60 -6.20
N GLY A 34 -9.97 -8.62 -5.41
CA GLY A 34 -10.93 -9.65 -5.81
C GLY A 34 -11.49 -10.43 -4.63
N ILE A 35 -12.67 -11.04 -4.82
CA ILE A 35 -13.30 -11.93 -3.84
C ILE A 35 -13.48 -13.30 -4.47
N HIS A 36 -13.07 -14.35 -3.76
CA HIS A 36 -13.31 -15.75 -4.11
C HIS A 36 -14.14 -16.41 -3.02
N GLY A 37 -15.39 -16.77 -3.31
CA GLY A 37 -16.27 -17.48 -2.38
C GLY A 37 -16.18 -18.99 -2.55
N THR A 38 -16.29 -19.74 -1.45
CA THR A 38 -16.56 -21.19 -1.49
C THR A 38 -17.83 -21.47 -0.69
N VAL A 39 -18.83 -22.07 -1.33
CA VAL A 39 -20.10 -22.43 -0.70
C VAL A 39 -20.04 -23.92 -0.34
N GLY A 40 -19.94 -24.22 0.96
CA GLY A 40 -20.11 -25.56 1.52
C GLY A 40 -21.43 -25.66 2.30
N ALA A 41 -21.92 -26.89 2.54
CA ALA A 41 -23.27 -27.18 3.04
C ALA A 41 -23.67 -26.61 4.42
N ALA A 42 -22.82 -25.81 5.09
CA ALA A 42 -23.15 -25.16 6.36
C ALA A 42 -22.46 -23.79 6.61
N THR A 43 -21.52 -23.34 5.76
CA THR A 43 -20.79 -22.07 5.97
C THR A 43 -20.40 -21.45 4.64
N VAL A 44 -20.70 -20.16 4.47
CA VAL A 44 -20.18 -19.33 3.38
C VAL A 44 -18.87 -18.71 3.89
N SER A 45 -17.74 -19.06 3.27
CA SER A 45 -16.45 -18.41 3.51
C SER A 45 -16.07 -17.61 2.27
N THR A 46 -15.82 -16.32 2.43
CA THR A 46 -15.36 -15.44 1.35
C THR A 46 -13.89 -15.10 1.56
N ARG A 47 -13.04 -15.37 0.57
CA ARG A 47 -11.63 -14.98 0.60
C ARG A 47 -11.42 -13.73 -0.23
N HIS A 48 -10.77 -12.73 0.35
CA HIS A 48 -10.39 -11.49 -0.32
C HIS A 48 -8.94 -11.57 -0.76
N TYR A 49 -8.62 -11.01 -1.93
CA TYR A 49 -7.28 -10.94 -2.51
C TYR A 49 -6.99 -9.50 -2.94
N TYR A 50 -5.76 -9.04 -2.70
CA TYR A 50 -5.29 -7.74 -3.18
C TYR A 50 -3.95 -7.92 -3.89
N GLU A 51 -3.95 -7.71 -5.20
CA GLU A 51 -2.84 -8.01 -6.12
C GLU A 51 -1.68 -7.03 -5.99
N ASN A 52 -0.64 -7.20 -6.81
CA ASN A 52 0.49 -6.27 -6.89
C ASN A 52 0.04 -4.84 -7.24
N VAL A 53 0.86 -3.86 -6.87
CA VAL A 53 0.62 -2.46 -7.24
C VAL A 53 1.48 -2.11 -8.46
N ALA A 54 0.85 -1.66 -9.53
CA ALA A 54 1.54 -1.11 -10.70
C ALA A 54 1.72 0.41 -10.52
N VAL A 55 2.92 0.92 -10.79
CA VAL A 55 3.30 2.32 -10.64
C VAL A 55 3.85 2.81 -11.97
N PHE A 56 3.25 3.87 -12.52
CA PHE A 56 3.64 4.46 -13.80
C PHE A 56 4.07 5.90 -13.57
N SER A 57 5.26 6.28 -14.02
CA SER A 57 5.72 7.66 -14.02
C SER A 57 5.54 8.28 -15.39
N PHE A 58 4.97 9.48 -15.42
CA PHE A 58 4.83 10.27 -16.63
C PHE A 58 5.57 11.60 -16.48
N SER A 59 6.27 11.96 -17.56
CA SER A 59 6.81 13.31 -17.75
C SER A 59 5.69 14.33 -17.96
N SER A 60 6.04 15.62 -17.92
CA SER A 60 5.11 16.73 -18.17
C SER A 60 4.45 16.68 -19.56
N ASP A 61 5.10 16.03 -20.53
CA ASP A 61 4.58 15.86 -21.89
C ASP A 61 3.68 14.62 -22.03
N ALA A 62 3.24 14.04 -20.90
CA ALA A 62 2.47 12.80 -20.81
C ALA A 62 3.17 11.57 -21.43
N LYS A 63 4.50 11.60 -21.56
CA LYS A 63 5.29 10.44 -21.97
C LYS A 63 5.61 9.57 -20.76
N LEU A 64 5.38 8.25 -20.89
CA LEU A 64 5.76 7.25 -19.89
C LEU A 64 7.29 7.24 -19.76
N GLU A 65 7.80 7.47 -18.54
CA GLU A 65 9.23 7.42 -18.23
C GLU A 65 9.65 6.03 -17.77
N TRP A 66 8.90 5.47 -16.81
CA TRP A 66 9.16 4.14 -16.29
C TRP A 66 7.89 3.52 -15.69
N THR A 67 7.93 2.18 -15.57
CA THR A 67 6.89 1.36 -14.96
C THR A 67 7.50 0.44 -13.93
N ASN A 68 6.89 0.37 -12.75
CA ASN A 68 7.32 -0.47 -11.65
C ASN A 68 6.17 -1.29 -11.07
N PHE A 69 6.52 -2.38 -10.39
CA PHE A 69 5.56 -3.24 -9.71
C PHE A 69 5.98 -3.47 -8.27
N ILE A 70 5.18 -2.98 -7.32
CA ILE A 70 5.31 -3.32 -5.90
C ILE A 70 4.71 -4.70 -5.70
N ARG A 71 5.59 -5.65 -5.38
CA ARG A 71 5.21 -7.04 -5.20
C ARG A 71 4.68 -7.23 -3.78
N LYS A 72 3.40 -7.62 -3.68
CA LYS A 72 2.74 -7.95 -2.42
C LYS A 72 1.91 -9.22 -2.57
N THR A 73 1.81 -9.97 -1.49
CA THR A 73 1.01 -11.19 -1.42
C THR A 73 0.08 -11.09 -0.23
N GLN A 74 -1.19 -10.82 -0.52
CA GLN A 74 -2.20 -10.47 0.48
C GLN A 74 -3.49 -11.21 0.18
N TYR A 75 -3.95 -11.96 1.18
CA TYR A 75 -5.27 -12.56 1.18
C TYR A 75 -5.76 -12.69 2.62
N GLU A 76 -7.07 -12.61 2.82
CA GLU A 76 -7.70 -12.82 4.11
C GLU A 76 -9.10 -13.41 3.93
N ASP A 77 -9.52 -14.24 4.88
CA ASP A 77 -10.85 -14.82 4.90
C ASP A 77 -11.80 -13.92 5.70
N ASN A 78 -13.01 -13.75 5.18
CA ASN A 78 -14.14 -13.05 5.80
C ASN A 78 -13.97 -11.54 6.04
N SER A 79 -12.80 -10.96 5.78
CA SER A 79 -12.54 -9.52 5.89
C SER A 79 -11.48 -9.05 4.88
N ASP A 80 -11.52 -7.76 4.52
CA ASP A 80 -10.51 -7.10 3.68
C ASP A 80 -9.80 -5.92 4.37
N VAL A 81 -10.06 -5.73 5.66
CA VAL A 81 -9.71 -4.51 6.42
C VAL A 81 -8.20 -4.32 6.58
N THR A 82 -7.44 -5.42 6.68
CA THR A 82 -5.97 -5.48 6.79
C THR A 82 -5.28 -5.51 5.42
N LEU A 83 -6.03 -5.67 4.34
CA LEU A 83 -5.51 -5.79 2.98
C LEU A 83 -5.28 -4.40 2.37
N SER A 84 -4.74 -4.38 1.14
CA SER A 84 -4.29 -3.18 0.43
C SER A 84 -2.99 -2.58 0.99
N TYR A 85 -2.69 -1.36 0.55
CA TYR A 85 -1.52 -0.58 0.93
C TYR A 85 -1.93 0.83 1.39
N GLN A 86 -1.04 1.49 2.12
CA GLN A 86 -1.01 2.92 2.31
C GLN A 86 0.14 3.49 1.49
N LEU A 87 -0.13 4.50 0.68
CA LEU A 87 0.92 5.29 0.08
C LEU A 87 1.34 6.44 0.98
N PHE A 88 2.63 6.68 1.08
CA PHE A 88 3.21 7.76 1.85
C PHE A 88 4.31 8.46 1.06
N ASN A 89 4.18 9.77 0.87
CA ASN A 89 5.13 10.57 0.10
C ASN A 89 6.06 11.33 1.04
N THR A 90 7.35 10.99 1.03
CA THR A 90 8.38 11.67 1.85
C THR A 90 9.08 12.82 1.12
N GLY A 91 8.70 13.09 -0.14
CA GLY A 91 9.34 14.07 -1.02
C GLY A 91 10.59 13.56 -1.74
N GLY A 92 11.28 12.56 -1.17
CA GLY A 92 12.39 11.87 -1.82
C GLY A 92 11.96 10.59 -2.53
N GLU A 93 11.06 9.83 -1.90
CA GLU A 93 10.60 8.53 -2.40
C GLU A 93 9.10 8.36 -2.11
N LEU A 94 8.46 7.51 -2.93
CA LEU A 94 7.10 7.05 -2.68
C LEU A 94 7.14 5.75 -1.90
N HIS A 95 6.66 5.75 -0.66
CA HIS A 95 6.60 4.56 0.19
C HIS A 95 5.24 3.88 0.07
N PHE A 96 5.27 2.57 -0.11
CA PHE A 96 4.12 1.67 -0.16
C PHE A 96 4.17 0.79 1.09
N LEU A 97 3.30 1.10 2.04
CA LEU A 97 3.17 0.38 3.29
C LEU A 97 2.05 -0.65 3.18
N PHE A 98 2.35 -1.92 3.38
CA PHE A 98 1.36 -2.98 3.25
C PHE A 98 1.68 -4.13 4.19
N ASN A 99 0.64 -4.83 4.65
CA ASN A 99 0.83 -6.00 5.47
C ASN A 99 1.29 -7.19 4.62
N GLN A 100 2.26 -7.93 5.12
CA GLN A 100 2.71 -9.19 4.52
C GLN A 100 2.99 -10.23 5.60
N LEU A 101 2.59 -11.48 5.33
CA LEU A 101 2.84 -12.59 6.23
C LEU A 101 4.32 -13.00 6.15
N GLU A 102 5.04 -12.85 7.26
CA GLU A 102 6.43 -13.24 7.39
C GLU A 102 6.60 -14.14 8.62
N ARG A 103 7.11 -15.37 8.42
CA ARG A 103 7.37 -16.32 9.52
C ARG A 103 6.19 -16.50 10.49
N ARG A 104 4.95 -16.44 9.97
CA ARG A 104 3.66 -16.53 10.69
C ARG A 104 3.20 -15.26 11.43
N SER A 105 3.90 -14.15 11.27
CA SER A 105 3.45 -12.85 11.77
C SER A 105 3.05 -11.96 10.61
N LEU A 106 1.90 -11.30 10.72
CA LEU A 106 1.48 -10.28 9.75
C LEU A 106 2.24 -8.99 10.08
N LEU A 107 3.21 -8.63 9.24
CA LEU A 107 4.08 -7.47 9.47
C LEU A 107 3.81 -6.38 8.45
N LEU A 108 3.77 -5.13 8.92
CA LEU A 108 3.72 -3.95 8.05
C LEU A 108 5.08 -3.78 7.35
N ASN A 109 5.12 -4.08 6.06
CA ASN A 109 6.28 -3.91 5.19
C ASN A 109 6.29 -2.52 4.56
N ASP A 110 7.48 -2.04 4.21
CA ASP A 110 7.72 -0.81 3.47
C ASP A 110 8.56 -1.12 2.23
N GLN A 111 8.00 -0.84 1.05
CA GLN A 111 8.74 -0.74 -0.19
C GLN A 111 8.63 0.68 -0.73
N SER A 112 9.74 1.25 -1.18
CA SER A 112 9.78 2.60 -1.73
C SER A 112 10.19 2.60 -3.19
N VAL A 113 9.72 3.61 -3.93
CA VAL A 113 10.11 3.89 -5.32
C VAL A 113 10.73 5.28 -5.37
N GLY A 114 11.97 5.36 -5.83
CA GLY A 114 12.68 6.60 -6.06
C GLY A 114 12.20 7.33 -7.33
N PRO A 115 12.59 8.60 -7.53
CA PRO A 115 12.22 9.39 -8.72
C PRO A 115 12.77 8.80 -10.03
N ASP A 116 13.83 8.01 -9.93
CA ASP A 116 14.47 7.27 -11.03
C ASP A 116 13.82 5.91 -11.29
N GLY A 117 12.78 5.56 -10.54
CA GLY A 117 12.10 4.27 -10.63
C GLY A 117 12.84 3.14 -9.92
N GLN A 118 13.89 3.39 -9.12
CA GLN A 118 14.52 2.34 -8.34
C GLN A 118 13.62 1.91 -7.17
N ILE A 119 13.37 0.61 -7.06
CA ILE A 119 12.60 0.03 -5.94
C ILE A 119 13.55 -0.35 -4.81
N LYS A 120 13.24 0.07 -3.59
CA LYS A 120 13.97 -0.32 -2.38
C LYS A 120 13.04 -0.99 -1.39
N ARG A 121 13.46 -2.12 -0.83
CA ARG A 121 12.80 -2.72 0.33
C ARG A 121 13.40 -2.12 1.59
N ASN A 122 12.60 -1.36 2.32
CA ASN A 122 13.06 -0.73 3.55
C ASN A 122 13.05 -1.77 4.70
N PRO A 123 13.92 -1.62 5.71
CA PRO A 123 13.87 -2.44 6.91
C PRO A 123 12.47 -2.40 7.54
N THR A 124 12.07 -3.49 8.16
CA THR A 124 10.80 -3.53 8.90
C THR A 124 10.79 -2.47 9.99
N LEU A 125 9.63 -1.84 10.17
CA LEU A 125 9.46 -0.83 11.21
C LEU A 125 9.70 -1.47 12.58
N ARG A 126 10.24 -0.68 13.51
CA ARG A 126 10.55 -1.17 14.86
C ARG A 126 9.26 -1.47 15.63
N ASN A 127 9.28 -2.49 16.49
CA ASN A 127 8.18 -2.87 17.40
C ASN A 127 6.88 -3.36 16.74
N LEU A 128 6.95 -3.87 15.50
CA LEU A 128 5.79 -4.45 14.80
C LEU A 128 5.35 -5.82 15.35
N ASP A 129 6.19 -6.48 16.15
CA ASP A 129 6.00 -7.82 16.73
C ASP A 129 5.03 -7.86 17.92
N LYS A 130 4.44 -6.73 18.29
CA LYS A 130 3.58 -6.60 19.49
C LYS A 130 2.12 -7.04 19.30
N GLY A 131 1.81 -7.76 18.23
CA GLY A 131 0.45 -8.22 17.93
C GLY A 131 -0.49 -7.08 17.52
N TYR A 132 0.02 -6.15 16.71
CA TYR A 132 -0.77 -5.13 16.04
C TYR A 132 -1.06 -5.57 14.61
N GLU A 133 -2.33 -5.57 14.24
CA GLU A 133 -2.78 -5.79 12.87
C GLU A 133 -3.10 -4.42 12.27
N PHE A 134 -2.25 -3.94 11.37
CA PHE A 134 -2.42 -2.64 10.76
C PHE A 134 -3.53 -2.68 9.71
N MET A 135 -4.17 -1.54 9.46
CA MET A 135 -5.13 -1.37 8.38
C MET A 135 -4.64 -0.29 7.40
N PRO A 136 -3.68 -0.63 6.50
CA PRO A 136 -2.99 0.36 5.69
C PRO A 136 -3.95 1.20 4.83
N ARG A 137 -5.01 0.59 4.28
CA ARG A 137 -6.01 1.27 3.44
C ARG A 137 -6.62 2.53 4.09
N PHE A 138 -6.72 2.55 5.41
CA PHE A 138 -7.33 3.66 6.16
C PHE A 138 -6.28 4.61 6.75
N GLY A 139 -5.03 4.46 6.35
CA GLY A 139 -3.96 5.36 6.74
C GLY A 139 -4.16 6.77 6.21
N LYS A 140 -3.62 7.75 6.93
CA LYS A 140 -3.62 9.14 6.50
C LYS A 140 -2.30 9.82 6.80
N GLN A 141 -1.69 10.38 5.76
CA GLN A 141 -0.53 11.24 5.90
C GLN A 141 -0.96 12.54 6.58
N THR A 142 -0.42 12.78 7.79
CA THR A 142 -0.77 13.93 8.64
C THR A 142 0.32 15.00 8.65
N GLY A 143 1.52 14.66 8.16
CA GLY A 143 2.62 15.60 7.96
C GLY A 143 3.61 15.11 6.91
N ALA A 144 4.66 15.89 6.65
CA ALA A 144 5.67 15.56 5.64
C ALA A 144 6.43 14.25 5.93
N ARG A 145 6.57 13.92 7.23
CA ARG A 145 7.27 12.70 7.72
C ARG A 145 6.41 11.89 8.69
N GLN A 146 5.09 12.12 8.68
CA GLN A 146 4.18 11.57 9.66
C GLN A 146 2.93 10.96 9.01
N LEU A 147 2.61 9.76 9.45
CA LEU A 147 1.47 8.99 8.99
C LEU A 147 0.76 8.40 10.20
N VAL A 148 -0.57 8.43 10.19
CA VAL A 148 -1.39 7.71 11.17
C VAL A 148 -2.08 6.55 10.47
N ILE A 149 -1.95 5.34 11.02
CA ILE A 149 -2.58 4.12 10.50
C ILE A 149 -3.44 3.50 11.60
N PRO A 150 -4.73 3.21 11.36
CA PRO A 150 -5.53 2.41 12.27
C PRO A 150 -4.96 1.00 12.44
N CYS A 151 -5.05 0.46 13.64
CA CYS A 151 -4.60 -0.88 13.97
C CYS A 151 -5.61 -1.61 14.86
N MET A 152 -5.61 -2.93 14.83
CA MET A 152 -6.26 -3.77 15.83
C MET A 152 -5.22 -4.37 16.75
N THR A 153 -5.52 -4.39 18.04
CA THR A 153 -4.81 -5.24 19.00
C THR A 153 -5.80 -5.75 20.02
N ARG A 154 -5.83 -7.07 20.24
CA ARG A 154 -6.71 -7.71 21.23
C ARG A 154 -8.17 -7.22 21.14
N ASN A 155 -8.71 -7.11 19.93
CA ASN A 155 -10.06 -6.62 19.62
C ASN A 155 -10.35 -5.13 19.94
N TYR A 156 -9.32 -4.32 20.20
CA TYR A 156 -9.45 -2.87 20.30
C TYR A 156 -8.88 -2.19 19.07
N ILE A 157 -9.59 -1.16 18.58
CA ILE A 157 -9.07 -0.25 17.56
C ILE A 157 -8.09 0.72 18.24
N CYS A 158 -6.91 0.85 17.65
CA CYS A 158 -5.87 1.79 18.00
C CYS A 158 -5.46 2.61 16.79
N PHE A 159 -4.71 3.69 17.02
CA PHE A 159 -4.08 4.47 15.96
C PHE A 159 -2.57 4.48 16.18
N ALA A 160 -1.84 3.91 15.24
CA ALA A 160 -0.39 3.94 15.24
C ALA A 160 0.10 5.19 14.50
N LYS A 161 0.99 5.95 15.13
CA LYS A 161 1.74 7.02 14.46
C LYS A 161 3.06 6.44 13.96
N LEU A 162 3.31 6.59 12.67
CA LEU A 162 4.59 6.30 12.03
C LEU A 162 5.30 7.62 11.77
N ASP A 163 6.51 7.75 12.33
CA ASP A 163 7.43 8.85 12.05
C ASP A 163 8.60 8.29 11.23
N PHE A 164 8.86 8.91 10.08
CA PHE A 164 9.96 8.55 9.18
C PHE A 164 11.20 9.39 9.46
#